data_AF-A0A2V6JK03-F1
#
_entry.id   AF-A0A2V6JK03-F1
#
_cell.length_a   1.000
_cell.length_b   1.000
_cell.length_c   1.000
_cell.angle_alpha   90.00
_cell.angle_beta   90.00
_cell.angle_gamma   90.00
#
_symmetry.space_group_name_H-M   'P 1'
#
loop_
_entity.id
_entity.type
_entity.pdbx_description
1 polymer ?
#
loop_
_entity_poly.entity_id
_entity_poly.type
_entity_poly.pdbx_seq_one_letter_code
_entity_poly.pdbx_strand_id
1 'polypeptide(L)'
;MSSMYGVLYAFISAGFYEEFTFRGFLMQGLAMLFGGSRGAWIGACITQGALFGAAHAYQNPLGIAITGTLGILMGLLVPASGRNLWAVIIGHGLFDASRFVLFYFEGPPTG
;
A
#
# COMPACT_ATOMS: atom_id res chain seq x y z
N MET A 1 -21.47 7.87 -1.44
CA MET A 1 -21.54 6.42 -1.11
C MET A 1 -21.77 6.31 0.40
N SER A 2 -22.61 5.39 0.90
CA SER A 2 -22.72 5.22 2.35
C SER A 2 -21.40 4.69 2.92
N SER A 3 -21.04 5.10 4.15
CA SER A 3 -19.74 4.81 4.77
C SER A 3 -19.42 3.32 4.84
N MET A 4 -20.45 2.48 4.93
CA MET A 4 -20.34 1.02 4.90
C MET A 4 -19.74 0.50 3.59
N TYR A 5 -20.16 1.02 2.43
CA TYR A 5 -19.60 0.63 1.13
C TYR A 5 -18.17 1.12 0.97
N GLY A 6 -17.83 2.30 1.52
CA GLY A 6 -16.46 2.83 1.50
C GLY A 6 -15.49 1.94 2.27
N VAL A 7 -15.89 1.46 3.45
CA VAL A 7 -15.08 0.54 4.26
C VAL A 7 -14.87 -0.80 3.54
N LEU A 8 -15.93 -1.39 2.97
CA LEU A 8 -15.80 -2.65 2.22
C LEU A 8 -14.90 -2.49 0.98
N TYR A 9 -15.05 -1.37 0.26
CA TYR A 9 -14.20 -1.03 -0.86
C TYR A 9 -12.74 -0.93 -0.43
N ALA A 10 -12.43 -0.22 0.67
CA ALA A 10 -11.08 -0.09 1.21
C ALA A 10 -10.39 -1.44 1.45
N PHE A 11 -11.10 -2.42 2.03
CA PHE A 11 -10.52 -3.74 2.26
C PHE A 11 -10.28 -4.55 0.97
N ILE A 12 -11.21 -4.48 0.01
CA ILE A 12 -11.11 -5.29 -1.22
C ILE A 12 -10.12 -4.69 -2.21
N SER A 13 -10.20 -3.37 -2.46
CA SER A 13 -9.34 -2.70 -3.44
C SER A 13 -7.97 -2.41 -2.86
N ALA A 14 -7.88 -1.58 -1.82
CA ALA A 14 -6.61 -1.13 -1.29
C ALA A 14 -5.94 -2.21 -0.42
N GLY A 15 -6.70 -2.80 0.50
CA GLY A 15 -6.20 -3.86 1.38
C GLY A 15 -5.75 -5.10 0.60
N PHE A 16 -6.63 -5.72 -0.18
CA PHE A 16 -6.31 -6.98 -0.84
C PHE A 16 -5.64 -6.78 -2.21
N TYR A 17 -6.30 -6.10 -3.15
CA TYR A 17 -5.84 -6.02 -4.54
C TYR A 17 -4.50 -5.29 -4.68
N GLU A 18 -4.32 -4.14 -4.03
CA GLU A 18 -3.05 -3.41 -4.12
C GLU A 18 -1.91 -4.17 -3.43
N GLU A 19 -2.12 -4.70 -2.22
CA GLU A 19 -1.06 -5.46 -1.54
C GLU A 19 -0.68 -6.74 -2.28
N PHE A 20 -1.67 -7.47 -2.83
CA PHE A 20 -1.40 -8.64 -3.66
C PHE A 20 -0.56 -8.28 -4.89
N THR A 21 -0.92 -7.18 -5.57
CA THR A 21 -0.23 -6.74 -6.79
C THR A 21 1.18 -6.22 -6.50
N PHE A 22 1.32 -5.28 -5.56
CA PHE A 22 2.58 -4.59 -5.33
C PHE A 22 3.53 -5.38 -4.43
N ARG A 23 3.04 -6.00 -3.36
CA ARG A 23 3.89 -6.65 -2.34
C ARG A 23 3.97 -8.16 -2.55
N GLY A 24 2.85 -8.77 -2.95
CA GLY A 24 2.79 -10.19 -3.27
C GLY A 24 3.49 -10.52 -4.59
N PHE A 25 3.09 -9.86 -5.68
CA PHE A 25 3.58 -10.18 -7.02
C PHE A 25 4.80 -9.35 -7.43
N LEU A 26 4.68 -8.02 -7.50
CA LEU A 26 5.72 -7.14 -8.07
C LEU A 26 7.00 -7.15 -7.23
N MET A 27 6.91 -6.92 -5.92
CA MET A 27 8.07 -6.90 -5.03
C MET A 27 8.79 -8.24 -5.03
N GLN A 28 8.05 -9.35 -4.98
CA GLN A 28 8.64 -10.69 -5.01
C GLN A 28 9.32 -10.97 -6.36
N GLY A 29 8.67 -10.62 -7.47
CA GLY A 29 9.25 -10.72 -8.82
C GLY A 29 10.54 -9.91 -8.97
N LEU A 30 10.54 -8.66 -8.51
CA LEU A 30 11.73 -7.79 -8.52
C LEU A 30 12.84 -8.34 -7.63
N ALA A 31 12.52 -8.84 -6.43
CA ALA A 31 13.53 -9.42 -5.54
C ALA A 31 14.19 -10.66 -6.16
N MET A 32 13.42 -11.50 -6.88
CA MET A 32 13.96 -12.63 -7.64
C MET A 32 14.80 -12.16 -8.82
N LEU A 33 14.33 -11.17 -9.58
CA LEU A 33 15.05 -10.58 -10.70
C LEU A 33 16.40 -9.98 -10.27
N PHE A 34 16.44 -9.35 -9.10
CA PHE A 34 17.64 -8.74 -8.52
C PHE A 34 18.55 -9.75 -7.79
N GLY A 35 18.26 -11.05 -7.85
CA GLY A 35 19.14 -12.12 -7.33
C GLY A 35 18.90 -12.54 -5.88
N GLY A 36 17.77 -12.18 -5.27
CA GLY A 36 17.29 -12.73 -3.99
C GLY A 36 18.07 -12.34 -2.73
N SER A 37 19.18 -11.62 -2.86
CA SER A 37 19.98 -11.13 -1.73
C SER A 37 19.21 -10.11 -0.86
N ARG A 38 19.73 -9.78 0.32
CA ARG A 38 19.15 -8.70 1.15
C ARG A 38 19.09 -7.37 0.40
N GLY A 39 20.12 -7.04 -0.38
CA GLY A 39 20.14 -5.86 -1.24
C GLY A 39 19.08 -5.92 -2.34
N ALA A 40 18.84 -7.11 -2.92
CA ALA A 40 17.78 -7.34 -3.90
C ALA A 40 16.40 -7.03 -3.33
N TRP A 41 16.10 -7.49 -2.11
CA TRP A 41 14.84 -7.20 -1.41
C TRP A 41 14.68 -5.70 -1.09
N ILE A 42 15.75 -5.01 -0.69
CA ILE A 42 15.72 -3.55 -0.45
C ILE A 42 15.44 -2.82 -1.76
N GLY A 43 16.17 -3.15 -2.84
CA GLY A 43 15.95 -2.57 -4.17
C GLY A 43 14.53 -2.80 -4.66
N ALA A 44 14.03 -4.03 -4.56
CA ALA A 44 12.66 -4.38 -4.92
C ALA A 44 11.62 -3.58 -4.12
N CYS A 45 11.83 -3.41 -2.82
CA CYS A 45 10.95 -2.64 -1.94
C CYS A 45 10.91 -1.14 -2.30
N ILE A 46 12.05 -0.56 -2.68
CA ILE A 46 12.11 0.84 -3.13
C ILE A 46 11.44 0.98 -4.50
N THR A 47 11.77 0.12 -5.46
CA THR A 47 11.23 0.17 -6.82
C THR A 47 9.72 -0.03 -6.84
N GLN A 48 9.19 -1.04 -6.14
CA GLN A 48 7.74 -1.25 -6.06
C GLN A 48 7.04 -0.06 -5.41
N GLY A 49 7.64 0.55 -4.37
CA GLY A 49 7.02 1.68 -3.67
C GLY A 49 7.00 2.95 -4.52
N ALA A 50 8.05 3.19 -5.31
CA ALA A 50 8.05 4.26 -6.31
C ALA A 50 6.96 4.04 -7.39
N LEU A 51 6.81 2.81 -7.88
CA LEU A 51 5.76 2.45 -8.84
C LEU A 51 4.36 2.55 -8.22
N PHE A 52 4.22 2.22 -6.93
CA PHE A 52 2.98 2.39 -6.18
C PHE A 52 2.58 3.86 -6.08
N GLY A 53 3.54 4.74 -5.74
CA GLY A 53 3.32 6.19 -5.79
C GLY A 53 2.94 6.66 -7.21
N ALA A 54 3.65 6.20 -8.23
CA ALA A 54 3.36 6.55 -9.63
C ALA A 54 1.97 6.08 -10.10
N ALA A 55 1.47 4.93 -9.62
CA ALA A 55 0.11 4.48 -9.87
C ALA A 55 -0.96 5.43 -9.30
N HIS A 56 -0.56 6.30 -8.36
CA HIS A 56 -1.38 7.35 -7.76
C HIS A 56 -1.14 8.73 -8.41
N ALA A 57 -0.71 8.78 -9.67
CA ALA A 57 -0.46 10.02 -10.42
C ALA A 57 -1.67 10.96 -10.54
N TYR A 58 -2.87 10.51 -10.18
CA TYR A 58 -4.06 11.34 -10.06
C TYR A 58 -4.06 12.24 -8.81
N GLN A 59 -3.15 12.02 -7.86
CA GLN A 59 -2.91 12.91 -6.73
C GLN A 59 -1.96 14.05 -7.11
N ASN A 60 -1.87 15.07 -6.27
CA ASN A 60 -0.82 16.09 -6.42
C ASN A 60 0.58 15.51 -6.12
N PRO A 61 1.68 16.20 -6.48
CA PRO A 61 3.04 15.67 -6.30
C PRO A 61 3.39 15.27 -4.86
N LEU A 62 2.89 16.02 -3.86
CA LEU A 62 3.09 15.68 -2.45
C LEU A 62 2.33 14.39 -2.09
N GLY A 63 1.09 14.24 -2.56
CA GLY A 63 0.30 13.03 -2.39
C GLY A 63 1.00 11.80 -2.97
N ILE A 64 1.49 11.90 -4.21
CA ILE A 64 2.28 10.85 -4.88
C ILE A 64 3.49 10.44 -4.03
N ALA A 65 4.25 11.42 -3.51
CA ALA A 65 5.42 11.17 -2.68
C ALA A 65 5.05 10.51 -1.35
N ILE A 66 3.98 10.95 -0.69
CA ILE A 66 3.48 10.36 0.55
C ILE A 66 3.02 8.92 0.31
N THR A 67 2.22 8.68 -0.73
CA THR A 67 1.72 7.34 -1.06
C THR A 67 2.86 6.38 -1.42
N GLY A 68 3.84 6.82 -2.21
CA GLY A 68 5.02 6.00 -2.50
C GLY A 68 5.83 5.68 -1.24
N THR A 69 6.01 6.66 -0.36
CA THR A 69 6.73 6.48 0.93
C THR A 69 6.00 5.50 1.84
N LEU A 70 4.69 5.65 2.03
CA LEU A 70 3.86 4.67 2.73
C LEU A 70 4.00 3.30 2.10
N GLY A 71 4.05 3.26 0.77
CA GLY A 71 4.17 2.02 0.04
C GLY A 71 5.50 1.29 0.23
N ILE A 72 6.59 2.02 0.45
CA ILE A 72 7.88 1.48 0.87
C ILE A 72 7.80 0.96 2.30
N LEU A 73 7.24 1.75 3.23
CA LEU A 73 7.11 1.36 4.64
C LEU A 73 6.29 0.06 4.79
N MET A 74 5.18 -0.06 4.07
CA MET A 74 4.36 -1.28 4.03
C MET A 74 5.10 -2.44 3.37
N GLY A 75 5.90 -2.19 2.33
CA GLY A 75 6.77 -3.21 1.72
C GLY A 75 7.77 -3.82 2.70
N LEU A 76 8.30 -3.03 3.65
CA LEU A 76 9.19 -3.51 4.72
C LEU A 76 8.48 -4.39 5.76
N LEU A 77 7.16 -4.26 5.92
CA LEU A 77 6.38 -5.09 6.84
C LEU A 77 6.28 -6.55 6.39
N VAL A 78 6.35 -6.81 5.08
CA VAL A 78 6.28 -8.18 4.55
C VAL A 78 7.43 -9.05 5.04
N PRO A 79 8.72 -8.71 4.85
CA PRO A 79 9.81 -9.49 5.42
C PRO A 79 9.81 -9.45 6.97
N ALA A 80 9.44 -8.32 7.58
CA ALA A 80 9.38 -8.20 9.04
C ALA A 80 8.32 -9.12 9.70
N SER A 81 7.25 -9.45 8.97
CA SER A 81 6.19 -10.36 9.40
C SER A 81 6.43 -11.82 9.01
N GLY A 82 7.66 -12.19 8.62
CA GLY A 82 7.97 -13.54 8.17
C GLY A 82 7.42 -13.87 6.79
N ARG A 83 7.32 -12.86 5.90
CA ARG A 83 6.70 -12.94 4.57
C ARG A 83 5.19 -13.20 4.62
N ASN A 84 4.52 -12.75 5.68
CA ASN A 84 3.08 -12.85 5.80
C ASN A 84 2.39 -11.66 5.13
N LEU A 85 1.82 -11.89 3.94
CA LEU A 85 1.11 -10.85 3.19
C LEU A 85 -0.20 -10.42 3.88
N TRP A 86 -0.84 -11.29 4.66
CA TRP A 86 -2.08 -10.94 5.36
C TRP A 86 -1.88 -9.82 6.39
N ALA A 87 -0.69 -9.73 6.99
CA ALA A 87 -0.38 -8.68 7.95
C ALA A 87 -0.50 -7.28 7.29
N VAL A 88 0.06 -7.13 6.09
CA VAL A 88 -0.01 -5.84 5.36
C VAL A 88 -1.37 -5.62 4.70
N ILE A 89 -2.04 -6.68 4.20
CA ILE A 89 -3.42 -6.60 3.66
C ILE A 89 -4.39 -6.03 4.70
N ILE A 90 -4.37 -6.60 5.91
CA ILE A 90 -5.26 -6.18 7.00
C ILE A 90 -4.87 -4.78 7.48
N GLY A 91 -3.56 -4.51 7.64
CA GLY A 91 -3.07 -3.22 8.09
C GLY A 91 -3.42 -2.07 7.13
N HIS A 92 -3.23 -2.27 5.82
CA HIS A 92 -3.58 -1.29 4.81
C HIS A 92 -5.10 -1.09 4.71
N GLY A 93 -5.88 -2.17 4.70
CA GLY A 93 -7.34 -2.08 4.71
C GLY A 93 -7.87 -1.32 5.93
N LEU A 94 -7.30 -1.54 7.12
CA LEU A 94 -7.64 -0.78 8.33
C LEU A 94 -7.25 0.69 8.24
N PHE A 95 -6.06 0.99 7.69
CA PHE A 95 -5.61 2.36 7.48
C PHE A 95 -6.60 3.13 6.61
N ASP A 96 -7.00 2.57 5.46
CA ASP A 96 -7.96 3.24 4.57
C ASP A 96 -9.37 3.28 5.14
N ALA A 97 -9.84 2.20 5.76
CA ALA A 97 -11.13 2.17 6.44
C ALA A 97 -11.23 3.26 7.53
N SER A 98 -10.16 3.50 8.28
CA SER A 98 -10.13 4.56 9.30
C SER A 98 -10.39 5.96 8.71
N ARG A 99 -9.94 6.22 7.48
CA ARG A 99 -10.15 7.51 6.79
C ARG A 99 -11.60 7.68 6.38
N PHE A 100 -12.26 6.62 5.90
CA PHE A 100 -13.70 6.66 5.63
C PHE A 100 -14.52 6.92 6.90
N VAL A 101 -14.12 6.35 8.04
CA VAL A 101 -14.77 6.60 9.32
C VAL A 101 -14.56 8.05 9.77
N LEU A 102 -13.32 8.57 9.70
CA LEU A 102 -13.03 9.96 10.03
C LEU A 102 -13.83 10.92 9.15
N PHE A 103 -13.88 10.71 7.84
CA PHE A 103 -14.65 11.56 6.92
C PHE A 103 -16.16 11.51 7.16
N TYR A 104 -16.68 10.41 7.71
CA TYR A 104 -18.09 10.34 8.10
C TYR A 104 -18.41 11.25 9.30
N PHE A 105 -17.49 11.39 10.26
CA PHE A 105 -17.70 12.21 11.45
C PHE A 105 -17.28 13.67 11.27
N GLU A 106 -16.16 13.92 10.59
CA GLU A 106 -15.54 15.25 10.48
C GLU A 106 -15.80 15.93 9.13
N GLY A 107 -16.30 15.18 8.14
CA GLY A 107 -16.37 15.61 6.75
C GLY A 107 -15.04 15.44 6.00
N PRO A 108 -15.04 15.62 4.67
CA PRO A 108 -13.80 15.56 3.89
C PRO A 108 -12.86 16.73 4.24
N PRO A 109 -11.54 16.56 4.11
CA PRO A 109 -10.58 17.64 4.37
C PRO A 109 -10.89 18.87 3.51
N THR A 110 -10.98 20.06 4.12
CA THR A 110 -11.31 21.32 3.42
C THR A 110 -10.08 22.00 2.79
N GLY A 111 -9.11 21.21 2.30
CA GLY A 111 -7.87 21.70 1.69
C GLY A 111 -8.08 22.23 0.29
#